data_AF-A0A0M8WDU3-F1
#
_entry.id   AF-A0A0M8WDU3-F1
#
_cell.length_a   1.000
_cell.length_b   1.000
_cell.length_c   1.000
_cell.angle_alpha   90.00
_cell.angle_beta   90.00
_cell.angle_gamma   90.00
#
_symmetry.space_group_name_H-M   'P 1'
#
loop_
_entity.id
_entity.type
_entity.pdbx_description
1 polymer ?
#
loop_
_entity_poly.entity_id
_entity_poly.type
_entity_poly.pdbx_seq_one_letter_code
_entity_poly.pdbx_strand_id
1 'polypeptide(L)'
;MIGVLSEDEVESLRSYSDGLVLLAERWLAGCRWVDGGTPGSGRLFADEPVNDERIAAIVREHVPAGAADWEISWWAPVYLPETAAAARRVLGTLPPSGTAVLLETARDVDAWCRVIGDVLAALHPRDDCCDAEYGPTSAQTWLESLLGPLLVGATAL
;
A
#
# COMPACT_ATOMS: atom_id res chain seq x y z
N MET A 1 -19.56 2.90 -4.59
CA MET A 1 -19.05 2.22 -5.80
C MET A 1 -19.14 0.72 -5.59
N ILE A 2 -19.60 -0.05 -6.57
CA ILE A 2 -19.66 -1.53 -6.48
C ILE A 2 -18.71 -2.10 -7.53
N GLY A 3 -17.85 -3.02 -7.11
CA GLY A 3 -16.97 -3.79 -7.99
C GLY A 3 -17.25 -5.29 -7.83
N VAL A 4 -16.98 -6.07 -8.88
CA VAL A 4 -17.06 -7.54 -8.83
C VAL A 4 -15.69 -8.09 -9.17
N LEU A 5 -15.13 -8.87 -8.25
CA LEU A 5 -13.82 -9.51 -8.36
C LEU A 5 -14.01 -11.02 -8.37
N SER A 6 -13.15 -11.77 -9.06
CA SER A 6 -13.10 -13.22 -8.90
C SER A 6 -12.71 -13.62 -7.46
N GLU A 7 -13.01 -14.87 -7.07
CA GLU A 7 -12.61 -15.38 -5.76
C GLU A 7 -11.08 -15.34 -5.58
N ASP A 8 -10.33 -15.68 -6.64
CA ASP A 8 -8.87 -15.63 -6.66
C ASP A 8 -8.33 -14.19 -6.46
N GLU A 9 -8.99 -13.19 -7.05
CA GLU A 9 -8.63 -11.77 -6.86
C GLU A 9 -8.90 -11.29 -5.43
N VAL A 10 -10.02 -11.70 -4.83
CA VAL A 10 -10.34 -11.41 -3.43
C VAL A 10 -9.32 -12.04 -2.49
N GLU A 11 -8.95 -13.31 -2.72
CA GLU A 11 -7.95 -14.01 -1.91
C GLU A 11 -6.56 -13.37 -2.06
N SER A 12 -6.16 -13.04 -3.29
CA SER A 12 -4.90 -12.35 -3.57
C SER A 12 -4.82 -11.00 -2.86
N LEU A 13 -5.85 -10.16 -2.99
CA LEU A 13 -5.90 -8.86 -2.31
C LEU A 13 -5.88 -8.99 -0.80
N ARG A 14 -6.56 -10.00 -0.24
CA ARG A 14 -6.53 -10.28 1.20
C ARG A 14 -5.11 -10.64 1.64
N SER A 15 -4.47 -11.57 0.94
CA SER A 15 -3.09 -12.00 1.22
C SER A 15 -2.10 -10.85 1.14
N TYR A 16 -2.17 -10.02 0.09
CA TYR A 16 -1.30 -8.85 -0.05
C TYR A 16 -1.57 -7.77 1.01
N SER A 17 -2.83 -7.51 1.34
CA SER A 17 -3.20 -6.53 2.37
C SER A 17 -2.72 -6.99 3.76
N ASP A 18 -2.90 -8.26 4.11
CA ASP A 18 -2.37 -8.84 5.34
C ASP A 18 -0.83 -8.76 5.37
N GLY A 19 -0.18 -9.07 4.24
CA GLY A 19 1.26 -8.93 4.06
C GLY A 19 1.76 -7.50 4.29
N LEU A 20 1.07 -6.50 3.76
CA LEU A 20 1.40 -5.08 3.97
C LEU A 20 1.23 -4.66 5.43
N VAL A 21 0.15 -5.10 6.10
CA VAL A 21 -0.04 -4.84 7.53
C VAL A 21 1.13 -5.43 8.33
N LEU A 22 1.43 -6.71 8.12
CA LEU A 22 2.52 -7.38 8.84
C LEU A 22 3.89 -6.75 8.57
N LEU A 23 4.16 -6.38 7.31
CA LEU A 23 5.42 -5.72 6.92
C LEU A 23 5.58 -4.38 7.63
N ALA A 24 4.55 -3.53 7.55
CA ALA A 24 4.55 -2.20 8.16
C ALA A 24 4.68 -2.28 9.68
N GLU A 25 3.86 -3.10 10.33
CA GLU A 25 3.85 -3.22 11.80
C GLU A 25 5.12 -3.82 12.35
N ARG A 26 5.67 -4.83 11.69
CA ARG A 26 6.94 -5.43 12.11
C ARG A 26 8.08 -4.42 12.08
N TRP A 27 8.12 -3.57 11.06
CA TRP A 27 9.14 -2.52 10.99
C TRP A 27 8.89 -1.40 12.00
N LEU A 28 7.63 -0.95 12.14
CA LEU A 28 7.25 0.07 13.11
C LEU A 28 7.49 -0.37 14.57
N ALA A 29 7.41 -1.66 14.87
CA ALA A 29 7.75 -2.20 16.19
C ALA A 29 9.23 -1.99 16.57
N GLY A 30 10.11 -1.79 15.58
CA GLY A 30 11.51 -1.40 15.80
C GLY A 30 11.72 0.10 15.96
N CYS A 31 10.69 0.94 15.74
CA CYS A 31 10.77 2.36 15.96
C CYS A 31 10.52 2.70 17.43
N ARG A 32 11.12 3.80 17.90
CA ARG A 32 10.83 4.36 19.22
C ARG A 32 10.02 5.63 19.10
N TRP A 33 9.17 5.86 20.10
CA TRP A 33 8.54 7.16 20.28
C TRP A 33 9.54 8.16 20.87
N VAL A 34 9.62 9.35 20.28
CA VAL A 34 10.42 10.46 20.77
C VAL A 34 9.48 11.62 21.06
N ASP A 35 9.41 12.02 22.33
CA ASP A 35 8.65 13.20 22.73
C ASP A 35 9.28 14.47 22.18
N GLY A 36 8.44 15.36 21.65
CA GLY A 36 8.90 16.68 21.21
C GLY A 36 8.84 17.71 22.34
N GLY A 37 9.34 18.90 22.06
CA GLY A 37 9.40 20.00 23.04
C GLY A 37 8.05 20.63 23.38
N THR A 38 6.96 20.26 22.68
CA THR A 38 5.61 20.80 22.91
C THR A 38 4.58 19.66 23.07
N PRO A 39 3.48 19.88 23.82
CA PRO A 39 2.43 18.87 23.94
C PRO A 39 1.90 18.44 22.57
N GLY A 40 1.90 17.13 22.31
CA GLY A 40 1.44 16.55 21.05
C GLY A 40 2.47 16.55 19.92
N SER A 41 3.67 17.10 20.10
CA SER A 41 4.71 17.09 19.05
C SER A 41 5.65 15.88 19.11
N GLY A 42 5.24 14.81 19.78
CA GLY A 42 5.98 13.55 19.75
C GLY A 42 5.86 12.87 18.38
N ARG A 43 6.81 12.00 18.06
CA ARG A 43 6.84 11.28 16.78
C ARG A 43 7.49 9.91 16.93
N LEU A 44 7.16 9.01 16.01
CA LEU A 44 7.95 7.80 15.83
C LEU A 44 9.27 8.13 15.12
N PHE A 45 10.33 7.50 15.58
CA PHE A 45 11.67 7.65 15.05
C PHE A 45 12.29 6.26 14.84
N ALA A 46 12.87 6.05 13.67
CA ALA A 46 13.64 4.84 13.36
C ALA A 46 15.09 5.06 13.77
N ASP A 47 15.63 4.19 14.62
CA ASP A 47 17.04 4.24 15.03
C ASP A 47 17.99 3.67 13.98
N GLU A 48 17.45 2.85 13.08
CA GLU A 48 18.19 2.27 11.95
C GLU A 48 17.60 2.73 10.62
N PRO A 49 18.42 2.86 9.56
CA PRO A 49 17.93 3.15 8.23
C PRO A 49 17.03 2.03 7.71
N VAL A 50 16.12 2.37 6.80
CA VAL A 50 15.30 1.40 6.07
C VAL A 50 16.21 0.57 5.17
N ASN A 51 16.41 -0.70 5.54
CA ASN A 51 17.18 -1.67 4.76
C ASN A 51 16.29 -2.63 3.95
N ASP A 52 14.98 -2.67 4.22
CA ASP A 52 14.03 -3.49 3.44
C ASP A 52 13.63 -2.75 2.17
N GLU A 53 13.98 -3.32 1.01
CA GLU A 53 13.74 -2.70 -0.30
C GLU A 53 12.26 -2.47 -0.58
N ARG A 54 11.37 -3.31 -0.04
CA ARG A 54 9.91 -3.17 -0.22
C ARG A 54 9.39 -1.98 0.56
N ILE A 55 9.85 -1.83 1.81
CA ILE A 55 9.50 -0.67 2.63
C ILE A 55 10.03 0.60 1.98
N ALA A 56 11.28 0.58 1.50
CA ALA A 56 11.85 1.72 0.81
C ALA A 56 11.04 2.09 -0.43
N ALA A 57 10.61 1.11 -1.23
CA ALA A 57 9.79 1.33 -2.41
C ALA A 57 8.40 1.88 -2.07
N ILE A 58 7.69 1.29 -1.09
CA ILE A 58 6.41 1.82 -0.61
C ILE A 58 6.56 3.28 -0.20
N VAL A 59 7.55 3.60 0.63
CA VAL A 59 7.75 4.97 1.12
C VAL A 59 8.13 5.92 -0.01
N ARG A 60 8.88 5.45 -1.02
CA ARG A 60 9.23 6.26 -2.21
C ARG A 60 8.02 6.74 -2.99
N GLU A 61 6.94 5.96 -3.06
CA GLU A 61 5.69 6.39 -3.72
C GLU A 61 5.02 7.59 -3.03
N HIS A 62 5.28 7.80 -1.74
CA HIS A 62 4.62 8.85 -0.94
C HIS A 62 5.49 10.08 -0.67
N VAL A 63 6.76 10.06 -1.07
CA VAL A 63 7.70 11.18 -0.89
C VAL A 63 7.95 11.90 -2.21
N PRO A 64 8.42 13.16 -2.18
CA PRO A 64 8.78 13.87 -3.39
C PRO A 64 9.81 13.10 -4.23
N ALA A 65 9.65 13.13 -5.55
CA ALA A 65 10.61 12.52 -6.47
C ALA A 65 12.02 13.08 -6.25
N GLY A 66 13.01 12.18 -6.20
CA GLY A 66 14.41 12.54 -5.93
C GLY A 66 14.77 12.64 -4.45
N ALA A 67 13.87 12.26 -3.53
CA ALA A 67 14.20 12.12 -2.12
C ALA A 67 15.41 11.17 -1.93
N ALA A 68 16.34 11.58 -1.09
CA ALA A 68 17.53 10.79 -0.78
C ALA A 68 17.18 9.58 0.11
N ASP A 69 17.98 8.53 0.06
CA ASP A 69 17.73 7.29 0.82
C ASP A 69 17.63 7.50 2.34
N TRP A 70 18.34 8.48 2.88
CA TRP A 70 18.23 8.82 4.30
C TRP A 70 16.89 9.49 4.64
N GLU A 71 16.27 10.21 3.69
CA GLU A 71 14.94 10.80 3.86
C GLU A 71 13.86 9.72 3.90
N ILE A 72 14.05 8.62 3.17
CA ILE A 72 13.13 7.46 3.23
C ILE A 72 13.00 6.94 4.66
N SER A 73 14.12 6.86 5.38
CA SER A 73 14.13 6.40 6.77
C SER A 73 13.42 7.37 7.72
N TRP A 74 13.39 8.65 7.38
CA TRP A 74 12.66 9.67 8.12
C TRP A 74 11.15 9.65 7.83
N TRP A 75 10.77 9.36 6.58
CA TRP A 75 9.38 9.33 6.15
C TRP A 75 8.67 8.00 6.45
N ALA A 76 9.41 6.90 6.57
CA ALA A 76 8.84 5.58 6.84
C ALA A 76 7.95 5.52 8.10
N PRO A 77 8.32 6.10 9.27
CA PRO A 77 7.45 6.11 10.44
C PRO A 77 6.17 6.95 10.28
N VAL A 78 6.09 7.80 9.25
CA VAL A 78 4.91 8.61 8.94
C VAL A 78 3.97 7.85 8.00
N TYR A 79 4.51 7.23 6.95
CA TYR A 79 3.69 6.60 5.91
C TYR A 79 3.32 5.14 6.16
N LEU A 80 4.16 4.36 6.84
CA LEU A 80 3.82 2.96 7.13
C LEU A 80 2.58 2.78 8.02
N PRO A 81 2.31 3.64 9.02
CA PRO A 81 1.04 3.60 9.74
C PRO A 81 -0.17 3.83 8.81
N GLU A 82 -0.04 4.73 7.83
CA GLU A 82 -1.09 5.00 6.85
C GLU A 82 -1.30 3.82 5.90
N THR A 83 -0.22 3.18 5.43
CA THR A 83 -0.28 1.94 4.63
C THR A 83 -0.98 0.82 5.40
N ALA A 84 -0.61 0.59 6.66
CA ALA A 84 -1.28 -0.43 7.49
C ALA A 84 -2.76 -0.10 7.74
N ALA A 85 -3.10 1.17 7.93
CA ALA A 85 -4.49 1.60 8.11
C ALA A 85 -5.32 1.43 6.82
N ALA A 86 -4.74 1.75 5.66
CA ALA A 86 -5.39 1.55 4.36
C ALA A 86 -5.60 0.06 4.07
N ALA A 87 -4.60 -0.78 4.29
CA ALA A 87 -4.68 -2.23 4.11
C ALA A 87 -5.78 -2.86 4.99
N ARG A 88 -5.85 -2.49 6.27
CA ARG A 88 -6.96 -2.92 7.15
C ARG A 88 -8.32 -2.48 6.68
N ARG A 89 -8.41 -1.27 6.12
CA ARG A 89 -9.66 -0.75 5.58
C ARG A 89 -10.11 -1.56 4.38
N VAL A 90 -9.19 -1.86 3.45
CA VAL A 90 -9.46 -2.75 2.31
C VAL A 90 -9.95 -4.12 2.80
N LEU A 91 -9.23 -4.74 3.76
CA LEU A 91 -9.65 -6.01 4.38
C LEU A 91 -11.07 -5.96 4.95
N GLY A 92 -11.46 -4.84 5.58
CA GLY A 92 -12.80 -4.63 6.11
C GLY A 92 -13.89 -4.46 5.04
N THR A 93 -13.52 -4.09 3.81
CA THR A 93 -14.45 -3.98 2.67
C THR A 93 -14.56 -5.25 1.84
N LEU A 94 -13.61 -6.19 1.99
CA LEU A 94 -13.66 -7.46 1.27
C LEU A 94 -14.77 -8.35 1.84
N PRO A 95 -15.59 -8.98 0.99
CA PRO A 95 -16.63 -9.87 1.48
C PRO A 95 -16.01 -11.10 2.17
N PRO A 96 -16.63 -11.60 3.26
CA PRO A 96 -16.19 -12.84 3.90
C PRO A 96 -16.41 -14.06 2.98
N SER A 97 -17.40 -13.98 2.09
CA SER A 97 -17.66 -14.95 1.02
C SER A 97 -18.29 -14.24 -0.18
N GLY A 98 -17.96 -14.70 -1.39
CA GLY A 98 -18.44 -14.13 -2.64
C GLY A 98 -17.51 -13.07 -3.25
N THR A 99 -18.01 -12.39 -4.27
CA THR A 99 -17.21 -11.67 -5.27
C THR A 99 -17.52 -10.17 -5.36
N ALA A 100 -18.60 -9.72 -4.71
CA ALA A 100 -19.03 -8.32 -4.77
C ALA A 100 -18.39 -7.50 -3.63
N VAL A 101 -17.71 -6.42 -3.99
CA VAL A 101 -17.15 -5.43 -3.08
C VAL A 101 -17.97 -4.14 -3.17
N LEU A 102 -18.37 -3.61 -2.02
CA LEU A 102 -19.05 -2.32 -1.92
C LEU A 102 -18.12 -1.32 -1.22
N LEU A 103 -17.79 -0.24 -1.93
CA LEU A 103 -17.06 0.91 -1.39
C LEU A 103 -18.07 2.01 -1.10
N GLU A 104 -18.43 2.16 0.17
CA GLU A 104 -19.51 3.05 0.62
C GLU A 104 -19.03 4.51 0.74
N THR A 105 -17.74 4.71 1.02
CA THR A 105 -17.18 6.03 1.30
C THR A 105 -16.01 6.36 0.37
N ALA A 106 -15.78 7.65 0.12
CA ALA A 106 -14.60 8.12 -0.60
C ALA A 106 -13.30 7.62 0.06
N ARG A 107 -13.29 7.52 1.39
CA ARG A 107 -12.16 7.00 2.15
C ARG A 107 -11.88 5.51 1.90
N ASP A 108 -12.89 4.73 1.52
CA ASP A 108 -12.68 3.34 1.11
C ASP A 108 -12.03 3.31 -0.27
N VAL A 109 -12.50 4.13 -1.21
CA VAL A 109 -11.89 4.27 -2.54
C VAL A 109 -10.41 4.70 -2.42
N ASP A 110 -10.12 5.71 -1.61
CA ASP A 110 -8.74 6.18 -1.38
C ASP A 110 -7.85 5.08 -0.80
N ALA A 111 -8.38 4.29 0.15
CA ALA A 111 -7.63 3.19 0.74
C ALA A 111 -7.34 2.08 -0.28
N TRP A 112 -8.29 1.79 -1.17
CA TRP A 112 -8.08 0.85 -2.27
C TRP A 112 -7.01 1.33 -3.23
N CYS A 113 -7.11 2.58 -3.71
CA CYS A 113 -6.10 3.16 -4.60
C CYS A 113 -4.70 3.14 -3.97
N ARG A 114 -4.60 3.49 -2.68
CA ARG A 114 -3.35 3.46 -1.94
C ARG A 114 -2.79 2.04 -1.80
N VAL A 115 -3.59 1.08 -1.33
CA VAL A 115 -3.14 -0.31 -1.12
C VAL A 115 -2.65 -0.91 -2.43
N ILE A 116 -3.37 -0.66 -3.53
CA ILE A 116 -2.94 -1.10 -4.85
C ILE A 116 -1.58 -0.52 -5.20
N GLY A 117 -1.36 0.80 -5.02
CA GLY A 117 -0.06 1.44 -5.20
C GLY A 117 1.05 0.83 -4.33
N ASP A 118 0.77 0.64 -3.04
CA ASP A 118 1.72 0.09 -2.07
C ASP A 118 2.09 -1.37 -2.39
N VAL A 119 1.14 -2.18 -2.86
CA VAL A 119 1.41 -3.55 -3.31
C VAL A 119 2.34 -3.55 -4.52
N LEU A 120 2.11 -2.67 -5.49
CA LEU A 120 2.96 -2.59 -6.68
C LEU A 120 4.38 -2.19 -6.33
N ALA A 121 4.55 -1.16 -5.50
CA ALA A 121 5.84 -0.72 -5.06
C ALA A 121 6.59 -1.84 -4.32
N ALA A 122 5.88 -2.59 -3.48
CA ALA A 122 6.45 -3.72 -2.76
C ALA A 122 6.85 -4.89 -3.67
N LEU A 123 6.12 -5.14 -4.76
CA LEU A 123 6.41 -6.21 -5.72
C LEU A 123 7.50 -5.81 -6.73
N HIS A 124 7.67 -4.51 -7.02
CA HIS A 124 8.64 -3.97 -7.97
C HIS A 124 9.54 -2.88 -7.35
N PRO A 125 10.41 -3.23 -6.38
CA PRO A 125 11.13 -2.24 -5.56
C PRO A 125 12.29 -1.49 -6.24
N ARG A 126 12.55 -1.69 -7.55
CA ARG A 126 13.56 -0.98 -8.38
C ARG A 126 13.08 -0.92 -9.84
N ASP A 127 13.72 -0.08 -10.66
CA ASP A 127 13.55 0.18 -12.12
C ASP A 127 13.49 -1.05 -13.07
N ASP A 128 12.85 -2.16 -12.72
CA ASP A 128 12.62 -3.32 -13.60
C ASP A 128 11.58 -3.05 -14.70
N CYS A 129 10.99 -1.86 -14.74
CA CYS A 129 10.22 -1.40 -15.89
C CYS A 129 11.09 -1.13 -17.13
N CYS A 130 12.43 -1.05 -16.99
CA CYS A 130 13.33 -0.70 -18.11
C CYS A 130 14.21 -1.83 -18.66
N ASP A 131 14.37 -2.99 -18.00
CA ASP A 131 15.37 -4.01 -18.40
C ASP A 131 14.86 -5.47 -18.43
N ALA A 132 13.60 -5.70 -18.77
CA ALA A 132 13.08 -7.07 -18.89
C ALA A 132 12.87 -7.51 -20.34
N GLU A 133 13.78 -8.35 -20.86
CA GLU A 133 13.52 -9.28 -21.98
C GLU A 133 12.31 -10.22 -21.71
N TYR A 134 11.75 -10.18 -20.49
CA TYR A 134 10.46 -10.74 -20.11
C TYR A 134 9.58 -9.64 -19.50
N GLY A 135 8.80 -8.97 -20.35
CA GLY A 135 8.20 -7.65 -20.12
C GLY A 135 7.38 -7.39 -18.84
N PRO A 136 6.98 -6.12 -18.62
CA PRO A 136 6.28 -5.57 -17.43
C PRO A 136 4.85 -6.11 -17.20
N THR A 137 4.53 -7.27 -17.77
CA THR A 137 3.16 -7.66 -18.07
C THR A 137 2.42 -8.25 -16.86
N SER A 138 3.08 -8.88 -15.87
CA SER A 138 2.32 -9.63 -14.83
C SER A 138 1.60 -8.74 -13.83
N ALA A 139 2.28 -7.77 -13.19
CA ALA A 139 1.65 -6.91 -12.19
C ALA A 139 0.79 -5.81 -12.81
N GLN A 140 1.15 -5.29 -13.98
CA GLN A 140 0.31 -4.35 -14.73
C GLN A 140 -0.96 -5.02 -15.27
N THR A 141 -0.87 -6.26 -15.78
CA THR A 141 -2.08 -7.00 -16.20
C THR A 141 -2.94 -7.37 -14.99
N TRP A 142 -2.33 -7.71 -13.86
CA TRP A 142 -3.03 -7.96 -12.59
C TRP A 142 -3.72 -6.69 -12.04
N LEU A 143 -3.07 -5.53 -12.16
CA LEU A 143 -3.65 -4.21 -11.89
C LEU A 143 -4.85 -3.89 -12.77
N GLU A 144 -4.69 -4.07 -14.08
CA GLU A 144 -5.75 -3.80 -15.04
C GLU A 144 -6.94 -4.75 -14.81
N SER A 145 -6.68 -5.99 -14.36
CA SER A 145 -7.74 -6.92 -13.95
C SER A 145 -8.42 -6.50 -12.64
N LEU A 146 -7.68 -5.93 -11.67
CA LEU A 146 -8.25 -5.47 -10.40
C LEU A 146 -8.96 -4.11 -10.48
N LEU A 147 -8.38 -3.17 -11.23
CA LEU A 147 -8.90 -1.80 -11.41
C LEU A 147 -10.02 -1.75 -12.44
N GLY A 148 -10.00 -2.60 -13.48
CA GLY A 148 -11.04 -2.64 -14.50
C GLY A 148 -12.45 -2.75 -13.92
N PRO A 149 -12.74 -3.73 -13.04
CA PRO A 149 -14.03 -3.87 -12.37
C PRO A 149 -14.40 -2.72 -11.44
N LEU A 150 -13.41 -2.06 -10.80
CA LEU A 150 -13.64 -0.90 -9.93
C LEU A 150 -13.96 0.37 -10.74
N LEU A 151 -13.33 0.55 -11.91
CA LEU A 151 -13.52 1.69 -12.80
C LEU A 151 -14.85 1.65 -13.57
N VAL A 152 -15.37 0.45 -13.88
CA VAL A 152 -16.73 0.30 -14.46
C VAL A 152 -17.80 0.80 -13.48
N GLY A 153 -17.59 0.66 -12.16
CA GLY A 153 -18.45 1.24 -11.14
C GLY A 153 -18.36 2.77 -11.00
N ALA A 154 -17.30 3.40 -11.51
CA ALA A 154 -17.08 4.86 -11.44
C ALA A 154 -17.75 5.62 -12.61
N THR A 155 -17.91 4.96 -13.76
CA THR A 155 -18.42 5.57 -15.01
C THR A 155 -19.93 5.42 -15.22
N ALA A 156 -20.62 4.75 -14.29
CA ALA A 156 -22.07 4.57 -14.30
C ALA A 156 -22.84 5.62 -13.45
N LEU A 157 -22.17 6.71 -13.03
CA LEU A 157 -22.77 7.85 -12.30
C LEU A 157 -22.80 9.11 -13.16
#